data_AF-A0A527HAW7-F1
#
_entry.id   AF-A0A527HAW7-F1
#
_cell.length_a   1.000
_cell.length_b   1.000
_cell.length_c   1.000
_cell.angle_alpha   90.00
_cell.angle_beta   90.00
_cell.angle_gamma   90.00
#
_symmetry.space_group_name_H-M   'P 1'
#
loop_
_entity.id
_entity.type
_entity.pdbx_description
1 polymer ?
#
loop_
_entity_poly.entity_id
_entity_poly.type
_entity_poly.pdbx_seq_one_letter_code
_entity_poly.pdbx_strand_id
1 'polypeptide(L)'
;MTVHFIGAGPGAADLITLRGARLLASCPVCLHAGSIVAPELLQHCAPGTKLIDTAPMSLDEIEAAYLDAHKSGQDVARLHSGDLSVWSAVAEQIRRLEKHGIPYTLTPGVPSFAAAAAALRRELTIPEVAQSLVLTRISGRASKMPPGETLAGFGRTGATLAIHLAIHAIDRVVAELTPHYG
;
A
#
# COMPACT_ATOMS: atom_id res chain seq x y z
N MET A 1 -6.13 5.83 22.96
CA MET A 1 -6.65 5.44 21.66
C MET A 1 -5.67 5.89 20.59
N THR A 2 -5.31 4.98 19.67
CA THR A 2 -4.37 5.20 18.58
C THR A 2 -4.89 4.56 17.29
N VAL A 3 -4.68 5.22 16.15
CA VAL A 3 -4.88 4.62 14.82
C VAL A 3 -3.57 3.96 14.36
N HIS A 4 -3.59 2.65 14.19
CA HIS A 4 -2.46 1.87 13.70
C HIS A 4 -2.62 1.61 12.20
N PHE A 5 -1.94 2.38 11.36
CA PHE A 5 -1.80 2.04 9.95
C PHE A 5 -0.85 0.84 9.80
N ILE A 6 -1.27 -0.18 9.07
CA ILE A 6 -0.55 -1.44 8.96
C ILE A 6 -0.48 -1.83 7.48
N GLY A 7 0.74 -2.01 6.98
CA GLY A 7 0.97 -2.68 5.70
C GLY A 7 0.65 -4.17 5.82
N ALA A 8 -0.40 -4.60 5.13
CA ALA A 8 -0.95 -5.96 5.17
C ALA A 8 -0.07 -6.98 4.42
N GLY A 9 0.92 -6.51 3.65
CA GLY A 9 1.68 -7.37 2.74
C GLY A 9 0.98 -7.60 1.39
N PRO A 10 1.56 -8.43 0.53
CA PRO A 10 1.19 -8.54 -0.89
C PRO A 10 -0.05 -9.42 -1.16
N GLY A 11 -0.67 -10.00 -0.14
CA GLY A 11 -1.88 -10.81 -0.27
C GLY A 11 -1.94 -11.95 0.74
N ALA A 12 -0.96 -12.86 0.71
CA ALA A 12 -0.94 -14.00 1.62
C ALA A 12 -0.91 -13.54 3.09
N ALA A 13 -1.77 -14.13 3.92
CA ALA A 13 -1.99 -13.67 5.29
C ALA A 13 -0.74 -13.81 6.17
N ASP A 14 0.14 -14.77 5.88
CA ASP A 14 1.39 -15.02 6.58
C ASP A 14 2.53 -14.06 6.17
N LEU A 15 2.33 -13.21 5.17
CA LEU A 15 3.28 -12.17 4.77
C LEU A 15 3.03 -10.83 5.48
N ILE A 16 2.04 -10.76 6.38
CA ILE A 16 1.95 -9.65 7.33
C ILE A 16 3.11 -9.72 8.33
N THR A 17 3.56 -8.56 8.83
CA THR A 17 4.57 -8.55 9.89
C THR A 17 4.00 -9.07 11.21
N LEU A 18 4.85 -9.64 12.06
CA LEU A 18 4.47 -10.05 13.42
C LEU A 18 3.85 -8.89 14.23
N ARG A 19 4.35 -7.66 14.02
CA ARG A 19 3.77 -6.46 14.64
C ARG A 19 2.38 -6.17 14.10
N GLY A 20 2.18 -6.25 12.78
CA GLY A 20 0.88 -6.06 12.15
C GLY A 20 -0.18 -7.04 12.66
N ALA A 21 0.15 -8.33 12.72
CA ALA A 21 -0.76 -9.36 13.25
C ALA A 21 -1.11 -9.13 14.73
N ARG A 22 -0.13 -8.74 15.56
CA ARG A 22 -0.38 -8.41 16.98
C ARG A 22 -1.32 -7.21 17.15
N LEU A 23 -1.15 -6.18 16.33
CA LEU A 23 -2.02 -5.00 16.36
C LEU A 23 -3.44 -5.33 15.87
N LEU A 24 -3.58 -6.16 14.84
CA LEU A 24 -4.89 -6.65 14.41
C LEU A 24 -5.63 -7.40 15.53
N ALA A 25 -4.90 -8.24 16.27
CA ALA A 25 -5.46 -8.99 17.39
C ALA A 25 -5.84 -8.11 18.60
N SER A 26 -5.20 -6.94 18.78
CA SER A 26 -5.46 -6.07 19.93
C SER A 26 -6.50 -4.97 19.67
N CYS A 27 -6.74 -4.61 18.41
CA CYS A 27 -7.63 -3.48 18.09
C CYS A 27 -9.12 -3.92 18.08
N PRO A 28 -9.99 -3.24 18.84
CA PRO A 28 -11.43 -3.51 18.82
C PRO A 28 -12.12 -3.03 17.53
N VAL A 29 -11.47 -2.19 16.72
CA VAL A 29 -11.98 -1.72 15.42
C VAL A 29 -10.93 -2.00 14.35
N CYS A 30 -11.35 -2.58 13.23
CA CYS A 30 -10.50 -2.81 12.06
C CYS A 30 -11.13 -2.19 10.80
N LEU A 31 -10.42 -1.26 10.17
CA LEU A 31 -10.75 -0.71 8.87
C LEU A 31 -9.87 -1.39 7.82
N HIS A 32 -10.48 -2.00 6.79
CA HIS A 32 -9.77 -2.63 5.68
C HIS A 32 -10.27 -2.13 4.33
N ALA A 33 -9.44 -2.22 3.29
CA ALA A 33 -9.75 -1.71 1.96
C ALA A 33 -10.23 -2.83 1.02
N GLY A 34 -11.47 -3.30 1.22
CA GLY A 34 -12.18 -4.24 0.36
C GLY A 34 -11.38 -5.46 -0.08
N SER A 35 -11.54 -5.84 -1.35
CA SER A 35 -11.01 -7.07 -1.95
C SER A 35 -9.49 -7.12 -2.11
N ILE A 36 -8.78 -6.04 -1.80
CA ILE A 36 -7.31 -5.98 -1.92
C ILE A 36 -6.64 -6.49 -0.63
N VAL A 37 -7.41 -6.60 0.47
CA VAL A 37 -6.99 -7.28 1.69
C VAL A 37 -7.59 -8.67 1.69
N ALA A 38 -6.75 -9.70 1.79
CA ALA A 38 -7.19 -11.09 1.83
C ALA A 38 -8.09 -11.33 3.06
N PRO A 39 -9.29 -11.94 2.91
CA PRO A 39 -10.20 -12.20 4.03
C PRO A 39 -9.53 -12.99 5.17
N GLU A 40 -8.57 -13.84 4.84
CA GLU A 40 -7.79 -14.63 5.79
C GLU A 40 -7.01 -13.77 6.79
N LEU A 41 -6.60 -12.54 6.41
CA LEU A 41 -5.95 -11.61 7.35
C LEU A 41 -6.87 -11.18 8.48
N LEU A 42 -8.18 -11.10 8.24
CA LEU A 42 -9.16 -10.69 9.24
C LEU A 42 -9.35 -11.77 10.32
N GLN A 43 -8.87 -13.00 10.08
CA GLN A 43 -8.83 -14.06 11.10
C GLN A 43 -7.85 -13.74 12.25
N HIS A 44 -6.93 -12.79 12.06
CA HIS A 44 -6.07 -12.30 13.14
C HIS A 44 -6.79 -11.33 14.09
N CYS A 45 -7.95 -10.80 13.73
CA CYS A 45 -8.72 -9.93 14.62
C CYS A 45 -9.28 -10.72 15.81
N ALA A 46 -9.38 -10.06 16.96
CA ALA A 46 -10.02 -10.66 18.12
C ALA A 46 -11.53 -10.92 17.86
N PRO A 47 -12.12 -11.92 18.52
CA PRO A 47 -13.58 -12.09 18.52
C PRO A 47 -14.28 -10.80 18.94
N GLY A 48 -15.28 -10.37 18.17
CA GLY A 48 -16.04 -9.14 18.44
C GLY A 48 -15.41 -7.85 17.91
N THR A 49 -14.25 -7.91 17.23
CA THR A 49 -13.71 -6.74 16.51
C THR A 49 -14.73 -6.22 15.49
N LYS A 50 -14.99 -4.91 15.52
CA LYS A 50 -15.82 -4.22 14.53
C LYS A 50 -15.05 -4.10 13.22
N LEU A 51 -15.44 -4.87 12.21
CA LEU A 51 -14.88 -4.82 10.86
C LEU A 51 -15.61 -3.77 10.03
N ILE A 52 -14.86 -2.87 9.39
CA ILE A 52 -15.37 -1.81 8.52
C ILE A 52 -14.67 -1.91 7.18
N ASP A 53 -15.42 -2.30 6.13
CA ASP A 53 -14.93 -2.23 4.77
C ASP A 53 -14.97 -0.79 4.26
N THR A 54 -13.80 -0.27 3.90
CA THR A 54 -13.61 1.12 3.48
C THR A 54 -13.50 1.28 1.98
N ALA A 55 -13.53 0.19 1.20
CA ALA A 55 -13.57 0.27 -0.26
C ALA A 55 -14.76 1.09 -0.82
N PRO A 56 -15.99 1.02 -0.26
CA PRO A 56 -17.09 1.85 -0.73
C PRO A 56 -17.14 3.25 -0.09
N MET A 57 -16.26 3.54 0.87
CA MET A 57 -16.32 4.75 1.68
C MET A 57 -15.49 5.89 1.06
N SER A 58 -16.01 7.09 1.14
CA SER A 58 -15.28 8.33 0.92
C SER A 58 -14.29 8.62 2.05
N LEU A 59 -13.33 9.51 1.79
CA LEU A 59 -12.37 9.94 2.81
C LEU A 59 -13.05 10.58 4.04
N ASP A 60 -14.14 11.31 3.84
CA ASP A 60 -14.87 11.95 4.94
C ASP A 60 -15.64 10.92 5.79
N GLU A 61 -16.16 9.83 5.18
CA GLU A 61 -16.75 8.72 5.92
C GLU A 61 -15.69 7.91 6.70
N ILE A 62 -14.50 7.71 6.12
CA ILE A 62 -13.37 7.10 6.81
C ILE A 62 -12.94 7.97 8.00
N GLU A 63 -12.88 9.29 7.83
CA GLU A 63 -12.59 10.25 8.89
C GLU A 63 -13.64 10.18 10.02
N ALA A 64 -14.92 10.08 9.67
CA ALA A 64 -15.99 9.90 10.66
C ALA A 64 -15.80 8.62 11.49
N ALA A 65 -15.39 7.51 10.86
CA ALA A 65 -15.09 6.26 11.57
C ALA A 65 -13.93 6.42 12.56
N TYR A 66 -12.89 7.18 12.23
CA TYR A 66 -11.81 7.50 13.17
C TYR A 66 -12.29 8.35 14.34
N LEU A 67 -13.12 9.36 14.08
CA LEU A 67 -13.68 10.22 15.12
C LEU A 67 -14.55 9.44 16.10
N ASP A 68 -15.36 8.51 15.61
CA ASP A 68 -16.24 7.69 16.46
C ASP A 68 -15.44 6.70 17.32
N ALA A 69 -14.41 6.06 16.75
CA ALA A 69 -13.50 5.23 17.52
C ALA A 69 -12.72 6.04 18.58
N HIS A 70 -12.30 7.25 18.22
CA HIS A 70 -11.60 8.16 19.12
C HIS A 70 -12.48 8.59 20.30
N LYS A 71 -13.74 9.01 20.05
CA LYS A 71 -14.73 9.32 21.10
C LYS A 71 -14.98 8.14 22.04
N SER A 72 -14.90 6.92 21.50
CA SER A 72 -15.13 5.67 22.24
C SER A 72 -13.86 5.14 22.92
N GLY A 73 -12.71 5.79 22.77
CA GLY A 73 -11.44 5.33 23.33
C GLY A 73 -10.90 4.03 22.71
N GLN A 74 -11.34 3.65 21.52
CA GLN A 74 -11.07 2.36 20.88
C GLN A 74 -9.92 2.42 19.88
N ASP A 75 -8.86 1.66 20.09
CA ASP A 75 -7.76 1.55 19.11
C ASP A 75 -8.26 1.00 17.77
N VAL A 76 -7.66 1.49 16.68
CA VAL A 76 -8.07 1.16 15.32
C VAL A 76 -6.91 0.51 14.58
N ALA A 77 -7.12 -0.69 14.04
CA ALA A 77 -6.23 -1.27 13.03
C ALA A 77 -6.69 -0.85 11.64
N ARG A 78 -5.87 -0.08 10.92
CA ARG A 78 -6.16 0.38 9.55
C ARG A 78 -5.25 -0.35 8.55
N LEU A 79 -5.81 -1.32 7.84
CA LEU A 79 -5.10 -2.13 6.85
C LEU A 79 -4.99 -1.44 5.50
N HIS A 80 -3.79 -1.50 4.93
CA HIS A 80 -3.48 -1.13 3.55
C HIS A 80 -2.72 -2.26 2.86
N SER A 81 -3.01 -2.53 1.59
CA SER A 81 -2.29 -3.55 0.81
C SER A 81 -0.81 -3.18 0.64
N GLY A 82 0.07 -4.18 0.68
CA GLY A 82 1.51 -4.02 0.51
C GLY A 82 2.13 -3.26 1.67
N ASP A 83 2.79 -2.15 1.36
CA ASP A 83 3.44 -1.26 2.31
C ASP A 83 2.82 0.16 2.26
N LEU A 84 2.97 0.90 3.36
CA LEU A 84 2.37 2.22 3.52
C LEU A 84 3.10 3.32 2.73
N SER A 85 4.35 3.09 2.31
CA SER A 85 5.18 4.12 1.68
C SER A 85 4.84 4.42 0.21
N VAL A 86 4.19 3.50 -0.51
CA VAL A 86 4.00 3.64 -1.96
C VAL A 86 2.52 3.47 -2.35
N TRP A 87 1.93 4.52 -2.91
CA TRP A 87 0.54 4.59 -3.41
C TRP A 87 -0.56 4.10 -2.44
N SER A 88 -0.32 4.21 -1.13
CA SER A 88 -1.24 3.74 -0.09
C SER A 88 -2.41 4.68 0.21
N ALA A 89 -2.32 5.95 -0.22
CA ALA A 89 -3.20 7.05 0.19
C ALA A 89 -3.25 7.28 1.72
N VAL A 90 -2.20 6.88 2.46
CA VAL A 90 -2.14 7.10 3.91
C VAL A 90 -1.97 8.58 4.27
N ALA A 91 -1.27 9.35 3.41
CA ALA A 91 -0.93 10.75 3.68
C ALA A 91 -2.17 11.65 3.84
N GLU A 92 -3.20 11.44 3.03
CA GLU A 92 -4.44 12.23 3.13
C GLU A 92 -5.21 11.95 4.43
N GLN A 93 -5.17 10.71 4.92
CA GLN A 93 -5.81 10.29 6.17
C GLN A 93 -5.03 10.80 7.39
N ILE A 94 -3.69 10.72 7.37
CA ILE A 94 -2.83 11.28 8.42
C ILE A 94 -3.14 12.76 8.64
N ARG A 95 -3.23 13.55 7.57
CA ARG A 95 -3.57 14.98 7.67
C ARG A 95 -4.93 15.22 8.35
N ARG A 96 -5.91 14.31 8.18
CA ARG A 96 -7.19 14.39 8.90
C ARG A 96 -7.02 14.05 10.37
N LEU A 97 -6.27 13.01 10.71
CA LEU A 97 -5.99 12.63 12.10
C LEU A 97 -5.26 13.74 12.85
N GLU A 98 -4.24 14.36 12.23
CA GLU A 98 -3.47 15.46 12.80
C GLU A 98 -4.35 16.69 13.08
N LYS A 99 -5.27 17.02 12.16
CA LYS A 99 -6.25 18.10 12.35
C LYS A 99 -7.09 17.91 13.62
N HIS A 100 -7.37 16.66 14.01
CA HIS A 100 -8.17 16.32 15.19
C HIS A 100 -7.32 15.93 16.42
N GLY A 101 -5.99 15.98 16.31
CA GLY A 101 -5.10 15.55 17.39
C GLY A 101 -5.19 14.05 17.72
N ILE A 102 -5.59 13.21 16.77
CA ILE A 102 -5.71 11.75 16.98
C ILE A 102 -4.32 11.10 16.81
N PRO A 103 -3.81 10.38 17.83
CA PRO A 103 -2.53 9.68 17.72
C PRO A 103 -2.55 8.58 16.67
N TYR A 104 -1.44 8.40 15.95
CA TYR A 104 -1.30 7.32 14.98
C TYR A 104 0.09 6.72 14.97
N THR A 105 0.20 5.50 14.42
CA THR A 105 1.47 4.81 14.16
C THR A 105 1.47 4.20 12.76
N LEU A 106 2.65 3.98 12.20
CA LEU A 106 2.84 3.31 10.91
C LEU A 106 3.64 2.02 11.14
N THR A 107 3.03 0.87 10.84
CA THR A 107 3.70 -0.43 10.81
C THR A 107 3.98 -0.81 9.35
N PRO A 108 5.25 -0.94 8.94
CA PRO A 108 5.60 -1.25 7.56
C PRO A 108 5.12 -2.65 7.17
N GLY A 109 4.91 -2.84 5.88
CA GLY A 109 4.53 -4.12 5.27
C GLY A 109 5.50 -4.54 4.18
N VAL A 110 5.29 -5.74 3.63
CA VAL A 110 6.04 -6.24 2.48
C VAL A 110 5.44 -5.65 1.20
N PRO A 111 6.18 -4.83 0.41
CA PRO A 111 5.65 -4.23 -0.80
C PRO A 111 5.52 -5.26 -1.94
N SER A 112 4.59 -5.03 -2.85
CA SER A 112 4.26 -5.98 -3.92
C SER A 112 5.43 -6.28 -4.87
N PHE A 113 6.32 -5.32 -5.15
CA PHE A 113 7.49 -5.55 -6.00
C PHE A 113 8.48 -6.55 -5.38
N ALA A 114 8.62 -6.57 -4.04
CA ALA A 114 9.47 -7.52 -3.35
C ALA A 114 8.88 -8.94 -3.42
N ALA A 115 7.54 -9.04 -3.29
CA ALA A 115 6.82 -10.30 -3.48
C ALA A 115 6.96 -10.83 -4.93
N ALA A 116 6.86 -9.94 -5.92
CA ALA A 116 7.09 -10.30 -7.32
C ALA A 116 8.52 -10.78 -7.58
N ALA A 117 9.53 -10.11 -7.01
CA ALA A 117 10.92 -10.54 -7.11
C ALA A 117 11.15 -11.94 -6.50
N ALA A 118 10.55 -12.21 -5.34
CA ALA A 118 10.60 -13.52 -4.70
C ALA A 118 9.92 -14.60 -5.56
N ALA A 119 8.74 -14.32 -6.12
CA ALA A 119 8.03 -15.23 -7.01
C ALA A 119 8.84 -15.55 -8.29
N LEU A 120 9.52 -14.56 -8.84
CA LEU A 120 10.42 -14.71 -9.99
C LEU A 120 11.76 -15.38 -9.62
N ARG A 121 12.07 -15.52 -8.33
CA ARG A 121 13.37 -15.99 -7.81
C ARG A 121 14.53 -15.14 -8.33
N ARG A 122 14.36 -13.82 -8.30
CA ARG A 122 15.36 -12.86 -8.80
C ARG A 122 15.69 -11.81 -7.76
N GLU A 123 16.98 -11.53 -7.65
CA GLU A 123 17.45 -10.26 -7.10
C GLU A 123 17.27 -9.18 -8.18
N LEU A 124 16.75 -8.01 -7.81
CA LEU A 124 16.49 -6.91 -8.75
C LEU A 124 17.73 -6.04 -9.00
N THR A 125 18.74 -6.17 -8.15
CA THR A 125 20.07 -5.58 -8.28
C THR A 125 21.07 -6.67 -8.60
N ILE A 126 21.91 -6.44 -9.61
CA ILE A 126 22.93 -7.37 -10.07
C ILE A 126 24.19 -6.54 -10.33
N PRO A 127 25.35 -6.86 -9.72
CA PRO A 127 26.61 -6.18 -10.00
C PRO A 127 26.89 -6.10 -11.50
N GLU A 128 27.39 -4.96 -11.96
CA GLU A 128 27.70 -4.68 -13.38
C GLU A 128 26.52 -4.71 -14.36
N VAL A 129 25.30 -5.05 -13.91
CA VAL A 129 24.08 -5.09 -14.74
C VAL A 129 23.09 -4.01 -14.32
N ALA A 130 22.66 -4.01 -13.05
CA ALA A 130 21.73 -3.03 -12.51
C ALA A 130 21.98 -2.80 -11.02
N GLN A 131 22.23 -1.55 -10.62
CA GLN A 131 22.42 -1.16 -9.21
C GLN A 131 21.32 -0.20 -8.73
N SER A 132 20.20 -0.15 -9.44
CA SER A 132 19.10 0.77 -9.16
C SER A 132 17.77 0.12 -9.50
N LEU A 133 16.75 0.44 -8.69
CA LEU A 133 15.37 0.04 -8.89
C LEU A 133 14.50 1.30 -8.90
N VAL A 134 13.73 1.47 -9.97
CA VAL A 134 12.74 2.54 -10.09
C VAL A 134 11.36 1.96 -9.83
N LEU A 135 10.72 2.42 -8.75
CA LEU A 135 9.30 2.17 -8.51
C LEU A 135 8.51 3.28 -9.19
N THR A 136 7.67 2.92 -10.17
CA THR A 136 6.91 3.91 -10.92
C THR A 136 5.53 3.38 -11.31
N ARG A 137 4.75 4.23 -11.96
CA ARG A 137 3.45 3.92 -12.55
C ARG A 137 3.29 4.70 -13.83
N ILE A 138 2.22 4.42 -14.57
CA ILE A 138 1.80 5.29 -15.67
C ILE A 138 0.72 6.27 -15.22
N SER A 139 0.63 7.38 -15.96
CA SER A 139 -0.55 8.25 -15.89
C SER A 139 -1.79 7.43 -16.23
N GLY A 140 -2.80 7.52 -15.39
CA GLY A 140 -4.08 6.82 -15.55
C GLY A 140 -5.24 7.73 -15.21
N ARG A 141 -6.46 7.17 -15.14
CA ARG A 141 -7.66 7.96 -14.79
C ARG A 141 -7.60 8.61 -13.41
N ALA A 142 -6.83 8.03 -12.49
CA ALA A 142 -6.78 8.45 -11.08
C ALA A 142 -5.88 9.68 -10.83
N SER A 143 -4.77 9.82 -11.55
CA SER A 143 -3.86 10.96 -11.37
C SER A 143 -2.89 11.12 -12.54
N LYS A 144 -2.43 12.37 -12.73
CA LYS A 144 -1.35 12.72 -13.66
C LYS A 144 0.00 12.45 -13.02
N MET A 145 0.99 12.07 -13.83
CA MET A 145 2.39 12.03 -13.42
C MET A 145 2.98 13.45 -13.41
N PRO A 146 3.93 13.76 -12.51
CA PRO A 146 4.75 14.96 -12.61
C PRO A 146 5.52 15.03 -13.94
N PRO A 147 5.81 16.23 -14.49
CA PRO A 147 6.39 16.40 -15.82
C PRO A 147 7.73 15.66 -16.09
N GLY A 148 8.50 15.33 -15.06
CA GLY A 148 9.77 14.60 -15.17
C GLY A 148 9.66 13.07 -15.04
N GLU A 149 8.54 12.56 -14.56
CA GLU A 149 8.36 11.14 -14.24
C GLU A 149 7.73 10.39 -15.42
N THR A 150 8.49 10.27 -16.51
CA THR A 150 8.05 9.59 -17.73
C THR A 150 8.70 8.22 -17.88
N LEU A 151 8.01 7.26 -18.52
CA LEU A 151 8.60 5.94 -18.79
C LEU A 151 9.87 6.05 -19.62
N ALA A 152 9.88 6.87 -20.67
CA ALA A 152 11.08 7.13 -21.46
C ALA A 152 12.22 7.75 -20.62
N GLY A 153 11.89 8.69 -19.72
CA GLY A 153 12.86 9.29 -18.81
C GLY A 153 13.53 8.26 -17.89
N PHE A 154 12.72 7.39 -17.27
CA PHE A 154 13.24 6.29 -16.46
C PHE A 154 13.96 5.24 -17.31
N GLY A 155 13.46 4.89 -18.49
CA GLY A 155 14.06 3.89 -19.36
C GLY A 155 15.45 4.28 -19.86
N ARG A 156 15.71 5.57 -20.11
CA ARG A 156 17.06 6.08 -20.43
C ARG A 156 18.11 5.78 -19.36
N THR A 157 17.71 5.54 -18.11
CA THR A 157 18.64 5.21 -17.02
C THR A 157 19.16 3.77 -17.10
N GLY A 158 18.46 2.88 -17.80
CA GLY A 158 18.77 1.44 -17.83
C GLY A 158 18.52 0.70 -16.52
N ALA A 159 17.98 1.36 -15.48
CA ALA A 159 17.69 0.73 -14.19
C ALA A 159 16.59 -0.35 -14.31
N THR A 160 16.51 -1.25 -13.33
CA THR A 160 15.36 -2.16 -13.22
C THR A 160 14.09 -1.34 -12.93
N LEU A 161 13.00 -1.56 -13.67
CA LEU A 161 11.72 -0.86 -13.46
C LEU A 161 10.68 -1.80 -12.84
N ALA A 162 10.07 -1.40 -11.72
CA ALA A 162 8.87 -2.02 -11.18
C ALA A 162 7.67 -1.11 -11.39
N ILE A 163 6.87 -1.42 -12.42
CA ILE A 163 5.80 -0.56 -12.92
C ILE A 163 4.45 -1.01 -12.36
N HIS A 164 3.88 -0.20 -11.47
CA HIS A 164 2.62 -0.47 -10.79
C HIS A 164 1.44 0.19 -11.52
N LEU A 165 0.23 -0.29 -11.27
CA LEU A 165 -1.03 0.31 -11.75
C LEU A 165 -1.08 0.52 -13.28
N ALA A 166 -0.34 -0.30 -14.04
CA ALA A 166 -0.10 -0.08 -15.48
C ALA A 166 -0.53 -1.25 -16.38
N ILE A 167 -0.93 -2.39 -15.82
CA ILE A 167 -1.16 -3.63 -16.60
C ILE A 167 -2.21 -3.47 -17.72
N HIS A 168 -3.20 -2.62 -17.50
CA HIS A 168 -4.25 -2.31 -18.49
C HIS A 168 -3.73 -1.58 -19.74
N ALA A 169 -2.50 -1.06 -19.72
CA ALA A 169 -1.87 -0.37 -20.83
C ALA A 169 -0.51 -0.99 -21.16
N ILE A 170 -0.41 -2.31 -21.07
CA ILE A 170 0.85 -3.04 -21.29
C ILE A 170 1.48 -2.73 -22.66
N ASP A 171 0.68 -2.62 -23.72
CA ASP A 171 1.19 -2.32 -25.08
C ASP A 171 1.89 -0.96 -25.13
N ARG A 172 1.33 0.03 -24.42
CA ARG A 172 1.94 1.36 -24.29
C ARG A 172 3.25 1.30 -23.51
N VAL A 173 3.27 0.55 -22.41
CA VAL A 173 4.48 0.38 -21.58
C VAL A 173 5.60 -0.23 -22.42
N VAL A 174 5.30 -1.30 -23.18
CA VAL A 174 6.26 -1.94 -24.09
C VAL A 174 6.71 -0.98 -25.17
N ALA A 175 5.79 -0.29 -25.85
CA ALA A 175 6.13 0.65 -26.92
C ALA A 175 7.05 1.81 -26.47
N GLU A 176 6.83 2.35 -25.25
CA GLU A 176 7.66 3.43 -24.70
C GLU A 176 9.03 2.95 -24.21
N LEU A 177 9.17 1.68 -23.79
CA LEU A 177 10.41 1.15 -23.19
C LEU A 177 11.28 0.33 -24.14
N THR A 178 10.72 -0.28 -25.18
CA THR A 178 11.48 -1.05 -26.19
C THR A 178 12.66 -0.25 -26.77
N PRO A 179 12.53 1.04 -27.14
CA PRO A 179 13.65 1.83 -27.65
C PRO A 179 14.82 2.01 -26.66
N HIS A 180 14.64 1.68 -25.38
CA HIS A 180 15.63 1.86 -24.32
C HIS A 180 16.24 0.55 -23.82
N TYR A 181 15.48 -0.55 -23.81
CA TYR A 181 15.93 -1.84 -23.27
C TYR A 181 16.24 -2.90 -24.33
N GLY A 182 15.88 -2.66 -25.60
CA GLY A 182 16.06 -3.62 -26.70
C GLY A 182 14.80 -4.42 -26.97
#